data_AF-A0A5B8UYY7-F1
#
_entry.id   AF-A0A5B8UYY7-F1
#
_cell.length_a   1.000
_cell.length_b   1.000
_cell.length_c   1.000
_cell.angle_alpha   90.00
_cell.angle_beta   90.00
_cell.angle_gamma   90.00
#
_symmetry.space_group_name_H-M   'P 1'
#
loop_
_entity.id
_entity.type
_entity.pdbx_description
1 polymer ?
#
loop_
_entity_poly.entity_id
_entity_poly.type
_entity_poly.pdbx_seq_one_letter_code
_entity_poly.pdbx_strand_id
1 'polypeptide(L)'
;MTGNLRTRPPINAFVLGAIMILLIWEAVFNPVWIIYMVPIWMGFYIVFCRYCCTITIDYYEIKINYITFWNKNISIKIEDISKIDYAKGFYDFFSDKRIVFYGLFPMYCHDRLIIHLKGSKIIEANVNTRLFEFKRVTTWAKEMNLLS
;
A
#
# COMPACT_ATOMS: atom_id res chain seq x y z
N MET A 1 6.00 -1.57 26.14
CA MET A 1 5.95 -0.13 25.83
C MET A 1 5.81 0.02 24.32
N THR A 2 4.60 -0.07 23.79
CA THR A 2 4.38 -0.02 22.34
C THR A 2 4.13 1.42 21.94
N GLY A 3 5.23 2.12 21.62
CA GLY A 3 5.20 3.50 21.16
C GLY A 3 4.52 3.65 19.79
N ASN A 4 4.28 4.91 19.41
CA ASN A 4 3.70 5.28 18.13
C ASN A 4 4.43 4.58 16.97
N LEU A 5 3.70 3.82 16.15
CA LEU A 5 4.24 3.14 14.98
C LEU A 5 3.92 3.98 13.74
N ARG A 6 4.95 4.40 13.01
CA ARG A 6 4.78 5.01 11.69
C ARG A 6 5.57 4.23 10.65
N THR A 7 4.87 3.75 9.63
CA THR A 7 5.48 3.10 8.48
C THR A 7 6.11 4.13 7.54
N ARG A 8 7.20 3.74 6.89
CA ARG A 8 7.88 4.58 5.89
C ARG A 8 7.10 4.57 4.57
N PRO A 9 7.13 5.68 3.81
CA PRO A 9 6.54 5.71 2.47
C PRO A 9 7.20 4.65 1.57
N PRO A 10 6.42 3.98 0.71
CA PRO A 10 6.91 2.95 -0.18
C PRO A 10 7.76 3.57 -1.31
N ILE A 11 8.85 2.87 -1.68
CA ILE A 11 9.88 3.37 -2.60
C ILE A 11 9.32 3.55 -4.02
N ASN A 12 8.40 2.68 -4.43
CA ASN A 12 7.68 2.74 -5.71
C ASN A 12 7.06 4.13 -6.00
N ALA A 13 6.55 4.85 -5.00
CA ALA A 13 6.01 6.20 -5.20
C ALA A 13 7.09 7.20 -5.65
N PHE A 14 8.31 7.09 -5.11
CA PHE A 14 9.45 7.89 -5.56
C PHE A 14 9.95 7.45 -6.93
N VAL A 15 9.96 6.14 -7.19
CA VAL A 15 10.34 5.57 -8.49
C VAL A 15 9.39 6.05 -9.59
N LEU A 16 8.08 6.16 -9.33
CA LEU A 16 7.13 6.73 -10.29
C LEU A 16 7.50 8.17 -10.68
N GLY A 17 7.91 8.98 -9.70
CA GLY A 17 8.40 10.34 -9.95
C GLY A 17 9.69 10.35 -10.79
N ALA A 18 10.64 9.48 -10.46
CA ALA A 18 11.90 9.35 -11.22
C ALA A 18 11.66 8.88 -12.66
N ILE A 19 10.79 7.89 -12.86
CA ILE A 19 10.36 7.41 -14.19
C ILE A 19 9.80 8.57 -15.00
N MET A 20 8.93 9.40 -14.40
CA MET A 20 8.35 10.55 -15.09
C MET A 20 9.42 11.58 -15.51
N ILE A 21 10.40 11.88 -14.65
CA ILE A 21 11.49 12.80 -14.98
C ILE A 21 12.36 12.23 -16.11
N LEU A 22 12.72 10.96 -16.05
CA LEU A 22 13.51 10.28 -17.09
C LEU A 22 12.76 10.27 -18.43
N LEU A 23 11.47 9.99 -18.40
CA LEU A 23 10.61 10.00 -19.59
C LEU A 23 10.51 11.39 -20.22
N ILE A 24 10.40 12.45 -19.42
CA ILE A 24 10.43 13.84 -19.89
C ILE A 24 11.78 14.16 -20.52
N TRP A 25 12.87 13.78 -19.85
CA TRP A 25 14.24 13.97 -20.36
C TRP A 25 14.42 13.30 -21.72
N GLU A 26 14.06 12.03 -21.86
CA GLU A 26 14.11 11.29 -23.12
C GLU A 26 13.22 11.93 -24.21
N ALA A 27 12.05 12.44 -23.84
CA ALA A 27 11.15 13.12 -24.77
C ALA A 27 11.72 14.43 -25.33
N VAL A 28 12.58 15.14 -24.58
CA VAL A 28 13.27 16.35 -25.07
C VAL A 28 14.25 16.02 -26.19
N PHE A 29 14.96 14.90 -26.10
CA PHE A 29 15.94 14.49 -27.11
C PHE A 29 15.33 13.65 -28.23
N ASN A 30 14.26 12.91 -27.96
CA ASN A 30 13.55 12.08 -28.92
C ASN A 30 12.02 12.16 -28.68
N PRO A 31 11.31 13.04 -29.41
CA PRO A 31 9.89 13.31 -29.20
C PRO A 31 8.96 12.11 -29.38
N VAL A 32 9.41 11.01 -30.01
CA VAL A 32 8.64 9.77 -30.16
C VAL A 32 8.27 9.17 -28.80
N TRP A 33 9.08 9.40 -27.76
CA TRP A 33 8.80 8.93 -26.40
C TRP A 33 7.55 9.54 -25.77
N ILE A 34 7.07 10.69 -26.24
CA ILE A 34 5.85 11.35 -25.74
C ILE A 34 4.64 10.39 -25.82
N ILE A 35 4.56 9.60 -26.90
CA ILE A 35 3.47 8.64 -27.12
C ILE A 35 3.51 7.50 -26.08
N TYR A 36 4.72 7.11 -25.65
CA TYR A 36 4.92 6.04 -24.68
C TYR A 36 4.91 6.52 -23.22
N MET A 37 5.07 7.83 -22.97
CA MET A 37 5.12 8.38 -21.61
C MET A 37 3.89 8.02 -20.80
N VAL A 38 2.71 8.34 -21.34
CA VAL A 38 1.42 8.16 -20.67
C VAL A 38 1.15 6.69 -20.35
N PRO A 39 1.24 5.73 -21.30
CA PRO A 39 0.97 4.33 -21.00
C PRO A 39 2.00 3.71 -20.04
N ILE A 40 3.29 4.06 -20.13
CA ILE A 40 4.31 3.57 -19.21
C ILE A 40 4.04 4.09 -17.79
N TRP A 41 3.81 5.40 -17.65
CA TRP A 41 3.52 6.02 -16.37
C TRP A 41 2.23 5.48 -15.75
N MET A 42 1.16 5.38 -16.54
CA MET A 42 -0.13 4.86 -16.08
C MET A 42 -0.06 3.38 -15.70
N GLY A 43 0.65 2.57 -16.49
CA GLY A 43 0.90 1.17 -16.20
C GLY A 43 1.66 0.99 -14.89
N PHE A 44 2.75 1.73 -14.69
CA PHE A 44 3.51 1.69 -13.44
C PHE A 44 2.66 2.16 -12.25
N TYR A 45 1.89 3.23 -12.43
CA TYR A 45 1.00 3.75 -11.40
C TYR A 45 -0.04 2.70 -10.96
N ILE A 46 -0.77 2.10 -11.90
CA ILE A 46 -1.84 1.15 -11.60
C ILE A 46 -1.30 -0.08 -10.89
N VAL A 47 -0.16 -0.60 -11.34
CA VAL A 47 0.40 -1.87 -10.85
C VAL A 47 1.11 -1.69 -9.51
N PHE A 48 1.92 -0.63 -9.39
CA PHE A 48 2.84 -0.48 -8.28
C PHE A 48 2.51 0.65 -7.32
N CYS A 49 1.78 1.70 -7.72
CA CYS A 49 1.66 2.91 -6.91
C CYS A 49 0.26 3.24 -6.42
N ARG A 50 -0.78 2.65 -7.03
CA ARG A 50 -2.18 3.04 -6.82
C ARG A 50 -2.55 3.13 -5.34
N TYR A 51 -2.15 2.16 -4.53
CA TYR A 51 -2.49 2.06 -3.10
C TYR A 51 -1.33 2.40 -2.17
N CYS A 52 -0.30 3.11 -2.66
CA CYS A 52 0.83 3.52 -1.82
C CYS A 52 0.36 4.34 -0.64
N CYS A 53 0.69 3.90 0.57
CA CYS A 53 0.23 4.53 1.79
C CYS A 53 1.27 4.50 2.90
N THR A 54 1.08 5.38 3.87
CA THR A 54 1.73 5.33 5.17
C THR A 54 0.68 5.06 6.23
N ILE A 55 0.88 3.99 6.99
CA ILE A 55 0.12 3.64 8.18
C ILE A 55 0.80 4.27 9.39
N THR A 56 0.02 4.99 10.19
CA THR A 56 0.42 5.56 11.49
C THR A 56 -0.51 5.01 12.54
N ILE A 57 0.03 4.49 13.63
CA ILE A 57 -0.70 3.94 14.74
C ILE A 57 -0.22 4.64 16.00
N ASP A 58 -1.10 5.41 16.60
CA ASP A 58 -0.89 6.08 17.88
C ASP A 58 -1.75 5.39 18.95
N TYR A 59 -1.69 5.84 20.22
CA TYR A 59 -2.46 5.24 21.31
C TYR A 59 -3.98 5.26 21.13
N TYR A 60 -4.50 6.18 20.32
CA TYR A 60 -5.93 6.40 20.17
C TYR A 60 -6.48 6.02 18.80
N GLU A 61 -5.66 5.97 17.76
CA GLU A 61 -6.14 5.83 16.39
C GLU A 61 -5.14 5.16 15.44
N ILE A 62 -5.69 4.47 14.45
CA ILE A 62 -5.01 3.96 13.27
C ILE A 62 -5.36 4.86 12.10
N LYS A 63 -4.34 5.48 11.51
CA LYS A 63 -4.42 6.31 10.30
C LYS A 63 -3.77 5.60 9.13
N ILE A 64 -4.50 5.48 8.03
CA ILE A 64 -3.99 5.04 6.73
C ILE A 64 -4.01 6.25 5.81
N ASN A 65 -2.84 6.81 5.56
CA ASN A 65 -2.66 7.98 4.72
C ASN A 65 -2.15 7.54 3.35
N TYR A 66 -3.00 7.65 2.33
CA TYR A 66 -2.63 7.39 0.96
C TYR A 66 -1.78 8.52 0.42
N ILE A 67 -0.70 8.17 -0.29
CA ILE A 67 0.17 9.14 -0.96
C ILE A 67 -0.52 9.67 -2.22
N THR A 68 -1.33 8.83 -2.85
CA THR A 68 -2.05 9.15 -4.07
C THR A 68 -3.40 9.79 -3.71
N PHE A 69 -3.73 10.90 -4.37
CA PHE A 69 -4.95 11.68 -4.10
C PHE A 69 -6.25 10.96 -4.46
N TRP A 70 -6.17 9.86 -5.21
CA TRP A 70 -7.31 9.07 -5.66
C TRP A 70 -7.97 8.24 -4.55
N ASN A 71 -7.25 7.96 -3.46
CA ASN A 71 -7.77 7.19 -2.35
C ASN A 71 -8.03 8.10 -1.15
N LYS A 72 -9.16 7.86 -0.46
CA LYS A 72 -9.51 8.61 0.75
C LYS A 72 -8.69 8.09 1.93
N ASN A 73 -8.09 9.00 2.68
CA ASN A 73 -7.43 8.66 3.94
C ASN A 73 -8.44 8.09 4.93
N ILE A 74 -8.01 7.11 5.71
CA ILE A 74 -8.82 6.43 6.71
C ILE A 74 -8.25 6.76 8.08
N SER A 75 -9.11 7.16 9.03
CA SER A 75 -8.76 7.25 10.45
C SER A 75 -9.81 6.50 11.26
N ILE A 76 -9.36 5.60 12.12
CA ILE A 76 -10.21 4.74 12.94
C ILE A 76 -9.66 4.78 14.37
N LYS A 77 -10.53 5.04 15.34
CA LYS A 77 -10.11 5.00 16.74
C LYS A 77 -9.91 3.56 17.20
N ILE A 78 -8.86 3.31 17.99
CA ILE A 78 -8.55 1.98 18.52
C ILE A 78 -9.69 1.44 19.39
N GLU A 79 -10.37 2.32 20.15
CA GLU A 79 -11.52 1.95 21.00
C GLU A 79 -12.68 1.33 20.23
N ASP A 80 -12.83 1.65 18.94
CA ASP A 80 -13.90 1.16 18.08
C ASP A 80 -13.55 -0.17 17.40
N ILE A 81 -12.29 -0.60 17.46
CA ILE A 81 -11.80 -1.80 16.81
C ILE A 81 -12.10 -3.01 17.69
N SER A 82 -12.79 -4.00 17.12
CA SER A 82 -12.99 -5.31 17.75
C SER A 82 -11.89 -6.30 17.35
N LYS A 83 -11.45 -6.24 16.10
CA LYS A 83 -10.46 -7.18 15.53
C LYS A 83 -9.79 -6.59 14.28
N ILE A 84 -8.53 -6.93 14.05
CA ILE A 84 -7.81 -6.62 12.81
C ILE A 84 -7.40 -7.94 12.14
N ASP A 85 -7.89 -8.16 10.94
CA ASP A 85 -7.46 -9.21 10.03
C ASP A 85 -6.63 -8.61 8.88
N TYR A 86 -5.90 -9.45 8.17
CA TYR A 86 -5.19 -9.04 6.97
C TYR A 86 -5.24 -10.13 5.91
N ALA A 87 -5.36 -9.69 4.66
CA ALA A 87 -5.16 -10.53 3.50
C ALA A 87 -3.90 -10.04 2.78
N LYS A 88 -2.89 -10.90 2.66
CA LYS A 88 -1.71 -10.56 1.86
C LYS A 88 -2.12 -10.41 0.41
N GLY A 89 -1.62 -9.35 -0.21
CA GLY A 89 -1.60 -9.19 -1.64
C GLY A 89 -0.68 -10.19 -2.29
N PHE A 90 -0.72 -10.24 -3.63
CA PHE A 90 0.28 -10.98 -4.39
C PHE A 90 1.61 -10.23 -4.35
N TYR A 91 2.36 -10.41 -3.27
CA TYR A 91 3.78 -10.14 -3.27
C TYR A 91 4.54 -11.45 -3.31
N ASP A 92 5.20 -11.67 -4.44
CA ASP A 92 6.44 -12.41 -4.43
C ASP A 92 7.44 -11.70 -5.36
N PHE A 93 8.62 -11.31 -4.83
CA PHE A 93 9.78 -11.24 -5.71
C PHE A 93 10.65 -12.50 -5.58
N PHE A 94 10.92 -13.08 -4.39
CA PHE A 94 11.34 -14.51 -4.22
C PHE A 94 11.01 -15.18 -2.84
N SER A 95 9.86 -14.91 -2.18
CA SER A 95 8.96 -15.79 -1.37
C SER A 95 8.48 -15.10 -0.06
N ASP A 96 7.29 -15.31 0.55
CA ASP A 96 6.52 -16.53 0.85
C ASP A 96 5.05 -16.53 0.38
N LYS A 97 4.86 -17.21 -0.76
CA LYS A 97 3.73 -17.32 -1.72
C LYS A 97 2.31 -17.53 -1.11
N ARG A 98 1.21 -17.20 -1.83
CA ARG A 98 0.74 -17.97 -3.01
C ARG A 98 0.70 -17.17 -4.32
N ILE A 99 1.40 -17.70 -5.32
CA ILE A 99 1.33 -17.39 -6.75
C ILE A 99 0.47 -18.47 -7.41
N VAL A 100 -0.50 -18.12 -8.26
CA VAL A 100 -0.80 -18.89 -9.48
C VAL A 100 -1.21 -17.90 -10.59
N PHE A 101 -0.35 -17.84 -11.60
CA PHE A 101 -0.49 -17.11 -12.86
C PHE A 101 -1.68 -17.65 -13.68
N TYR A 102 -2.66 -16.80 -14.00
CA TYR A 102 -3.70 -17.11 -15.00
C TYR A 102 -4.09 -15.92 -15.90
N GLY A 103 -3.25 -14.87 -16.04
CA GLY A 103 -3.60 -13.75 -16.92
C GLY A 103 -2.43 -12.85 -17.33
N LEU A 104 -2.54 -12.27 -18.53
CA LEU A 104 -1.60 -11.39 -19.24
C LEU A 104 -1.21 -10.06 -18.54
N PHE A 105 -1.60 -9.86 -17.28
CA PHE A 105 -1.40 -8.60 -16.56
C PHE A 105 -0.88 -8.85 -15.13
N PRO A 106 0.11 -8.07 -14.64
CA PRO A 106 0.53 -8.16 -13.24
C PRO A 106 -0.64 -7.80 -12.33
N MET A 107 -1.11 -8.78 -11.54
CA MET A 107 -2.10 -8.55 -10.50
C MET A 107 -1.46 -7.73 -9.38
N TYR A 108 -2.18 -6.69 -8.98
CA TYR A 108 -1.77 -5.55 -8.16
C TYR A 108 -0.86 -5.87 -6.96
N CYS A 109 0.19 -5.06 -6.79
CA CYS A 109 1.07 -5.08 -5.62
C CYS A 109 0.45 -4.28 -4.46
N HIS A 110 -0.49 -4.86 -3.71
CA HIS A 110 -0.99 -4.27 -2.46
C HIS A 110 -1.55 -5.34 -1.54
N ASP A 111 -1.30 -5.21 -0.24
CA ASP A 111 -1.96 -6.00 0.80
C ASP A 111 -3.35 -5.40 1.09
N ARG A 112 -4.17 -6.13 1.87
CA ARG A 112 -5.44 -5.62 2.38
C ARG A 112 -5.48 -5.75 3.90
N LEU A 113 -5.79 -4.64 4.55
CA LEU A 113 -6.08 -4.58 5.97
C LEU A 113 -7.60 -4.64 6.15
N ILE A 114 -8.07 -5.56 6.99
CA ILE A 114 -9.49 -5.77 7.26
C ILE A 114 -9.73 -5.42 8.72
N ILE A 115 -10.43 -4.32 8.97
CA ILE A 115 -10.65 -3.81 10.33
C ILE A 115 -12.11 -4.08 10.69
N HIS A 116 -12.32 -4.95 11.66
CA HIS A 116 -13.63 -5.20 12.26
C HIS A 116 -13.85 -4.17 13.36
N LEU A 117 -14.97 -3.47 13.27
CA LEU A 117 -15.41 -2.54 14.29
C LEU A 117 -16.40 -3.20 15.24
N LYS A 118 -16.59 -2.60 16.42
CA LYS A 118 -17.70 -2.92 17.31
C LYS A 118 -19.03 -2.64 16.59
N GLY A 119 -20.00 -3.53 16.74
CA GLY A 119 -21.29 -3.43 16.03
C GLY A 119 -21.30 -3.98 14.59
N SER A 120 -20.44 -4.97 14.30
CA SER A 120 -20.46 -5.76 13.05
C SER A 120 -20.15 -5.00 11.76
N LYS A 121 -19.59 -3.79 11.83
CA LYS A 121 -19.11 -3.05 10.66
C LYS A 121 -17.69 -3.47 10.29
N ILE A 122 -17.41 -3.62 9.00
CA ILE A 122 -16.10 -4.01 8.47
C ILE A 122 -15.58 -2.89 7.57
N ILE A 123 -14.31 -2.51 7.74
CA ILE A 123 -13.60 -1.58 6.86
C ILE A 123 -12.45 -2.35 6.19
N GLU A 124 -12.50 -2.44 4.87
CA GLU A 124 -11.43 -3.00 4.06
C GLU A 124 -10.59 -1.89 3.44
N ALA A 125 -9.29 -1.89 3.73
CA ALA A 125 -8.34 -0.93 3.21
C ALA A 125 -7.25 -1.65 2.41
N ASN A 126 -7.18 -1.37 1.11
CA ASN A 126 -6.03 -1.77 0.29
C ASN A 126 -4.82 -0.94 0.69
N VAL A 127 -3.69 -1.57 0.99
CA VAL A 127 -2.49 -0.92 1.53
C VAL A 127 -1.24 -1.41 0.79
N ASN A 128 -0.46 -0.48 0.27
CA ASN A 128 0.86 -0.76 -0.27
C ASN A 128 1.86 0.08 0.54
N THR A 129 2.46 -0.57 1.52
CA THR A 129 3.50 0.02 2.36
C THR A 129 4.87 -0.45 1.88
N ARG A 130 5.96 0.13 2.42
CA ARG A 130 7.30 -0.34 2.08
C ARG A 130 7.46 -1.82 2.49
N LEU A 131 8.24 -2.57 1.72
CA LEU A 131 8.59 -3.97 2.02
C LEU A 131 8.99 -4.10 3.51
N PHE A 132 8.44 -5.11 4.18
CA PHE A 132 8.60 -5.40 5.62
C PHE A 132 7.92 -4.43 6.62
N GLU A 133 7.43 -3.25 6.20
CA GLU A 133 6.69 -2.35 7.10
C GLU A 133 5.31 -2.92 7.47
N PHE A 134 4.66 -3.60 6.53
CA PHE A 134 3.39 -4.28 6.84
C PHE A 134 3.56 -5.37 7.91
N LYS A 135 4.69 -6.09 7.90
CA LYS A 135 5.03 -7.05 8.96
C LYS A 135 5.08 -6.36 10.33
N ARG A 136 5.69 -5.17 10.42
CA ARG A 136 5.72 -4.37 11.67
C ARG A 136 4.31 -4.02 12.16
N VAL A 137 3.41 -3.65 11.25
CA VAL A 137 2.00 -3.38 11.57
C VAL A 137 1.31 -4.63 12.12
N THR A 138 1.47 -5.78 11.46
CA THR A 138 0.88 -7.04 11.93
C THR A 138 1.46 -7.51 13.26
N THR A 139 2.77 -7.34 13.49
CA THR A 139 3.41 -7.67 14.77
C THR A 139 2.89 -6.77 15.89
N TRP A 140 2.77 -5.46 15.65
CA TRP A 140 2.18 -4.53 16.62
C TRP A 140 0.75 -4.92 16.97
N ALA A 141 -0.08 -5.28 15.98
CA ALA A 141 -1.47 -5.68 16.22
C ALA A 141 -1.55 -7.00 17.03
N LYS A 142 -0.61 -7.94 16.83
CA LYS A 142 -0.47 -9.14 17.67
C LYS A 142 -0.09 -8.81 19.10
N GLU A 143 0.88 -7.92 19.31
CA GLU A 143 1.31 -7.50 20.66
C GLU A 143 0.18 -6.83 21.45
N MET A 144 -0.77 -6.17 20.75
CA MET A 144 -1.96 -5.57 21.35
C MET A 144 -3.13 -6.54 21.54
N ASN A 145 -2.99 -7.83 21.21
CA ASN A 145 -4.07 -8.81 21.18
C ASN A 145 -5.26 -8.40 20.29
N LEU A 146 -5.01 -7.57 19.27
CA LEU A 146 -6.04 -7.11 18.31
C LEU A 146 -6.09 -7.97 17.04
N LEU A 147 -5.09 -8.84 16.84
CA LEU A 147 -4.96 -9.71 15.68
C LEU A 147 -5.32 -11.15 16.06
N SER A 148 -6.15 -11.82 15.25
CA SER A 148 -6.41 -13.27 15.41
C SER A 148 -5.48 -14.15 14.59
#